data_AF-A0A9E2BBW1-F1
#
_entry.id   AF-A0A9E2BBW1-F1
#
_cell.length_a   1.000
_cell.length_b   1.000
_cell.length_c   1.000
_cell.angle_alpha   90.00
_cell.angle_beta   90.00
_cell.angle_gamma   90.00
#
_symmetry.space_group_name_H-M   'P 1'
#
loop_
_entity.id
_entity.type
_entity.pdbx_description
1 polymer ?
#
loop_
_entity_poly.entity_id
_entity_poly.type
_entity_poly.pdbx_seq_one_letter_code
_entity_poly.pdbx_strand_id
1 'polypeptide(L)'
;MSGFVRTIWLLFVFAAGHAGAELPPVPVPAANPITEEKRVLGKILFWDEQLSSDDSIACGTCHIPSAGGADPRAGLHPGTDPGTLDD
;
A
#
# COMPACT_ATOMS: atom_id res chain seq x y z
N MET A 1 4.02 31.70 45.78
CA MET A 1 4.51 31.12 44.52
C MET A 1 4.02 29.67 44.25
N SER A 2 2.91 29.21 44.85
CA SER A 2 2.43 27.80 44.74
C SER A 2 1.27 27.56 43.75
N GLY A 3 0.70 28.63 43.16
CA GLY A 3 -0.44 28.53 42.24
C GLY A 3 -0.04 28.33 40.77
N PHE A 4 1.10 28.88 40.36
CA PHE A 4 1.54 28.85 38.95
C PHE A 4 2.01 27.46 38.51
N VAL A 5 2.53 26.66 39.44
CA VAL A 5 2.98 25.27 39.17
C VAL A 5 1.80 24.32 38.98
N ARG A 6 0.65 24.56 39.64
CA ARG A 6 -0.56 23.74 39.48
C ARG A 6 -1.28 23.96 38.14
N THR A 7 -1.26 25.19 37.63
CA THR A 7 -1.86 25.51 36.31
C THR A 7 -1.04 24.93 35.15
N ILE A 8 0.29 24.84 35.29
CA ILE A 8 1.16 24.23 34.28
C ILE A 8 0.99 22.70 34.22
N TRP A 9 0.71 22.04 35.35
CA TRP A 9 0.42 20.60 35.38
C TRP A 9 -0.93 20.20 34.76
N LEU A 10 -1.90 21.12 34.67
CA LEU A 10 -3.17 20.86 33.97
C LEU A 10 -3.08 21.05 32.45
N LEU A 11 -2.01 21.68 31.94
CA LEU A 11 -1.77 21.82 30.50
C LEU A 11 -0.91 20.68 29.90
N PHE A 12 -0.29 19.84 30.73
CA PHE A 12 0.55 18.72 30.27
C PHE A 12 -0.19 17.38 30.13
N VAL A 13 -1.46 17.30 30.54
CA VAL A 13 -2.25 16.05 30.49
C VAL A 13 -3.08 15.91 29.19
N PHE A 14 -3.19 16.96 28.37
CA PHE A 14 -4.03 16.98 27.16
C PHE A 14 -3.29 16.73 25.84
N ALA A 15 -2.10 16.11 25.86
CA ALA A 15 -1.32 15.83 24.65
C ALA A 15 -1.19 14.33 24.30
N ALA A 16 -1.98 13.45 24.91
CA ALA A 16 -2.04 12.02 24.53
C ALA A 16 -3.04 11.75 23.39
N GLY A 17 -3.19 12.71 22.47
CA GLY A 17 -4.16 12.65 21.38
C GLY A 17 -3.61 11.93 20.15
N HIS A 18 -4.22 10.78 19.84
CA HIS A 18 -4.09 9.97 18.61
C HIS A 18 -2.90 9.01 18.56
N ALA A 19 -2.97 7.94 19.37
CA ALA A 19 -2.48 6.65 18.90
C ALA A 19 -3.30 6.30 17.64
N GLY A 20 -2.76 6.60 16.45
CA GLY A 20 -3.32 6.11 15.20
C GLY A 20 -3.41 4.59 15.30
N ALA A 21 -4.60 4.05 15.11
CA ALA A 21 -4.84 2.62 15.22
C ALA A 21 -3.83 1.87 14.35
N GLU A 22 -3.02 1.01 14.97
CA GLU A 22 -2.19 0.07 14.23
C GLU A 22 -3.10 -0.77 13.32
N LEU A 23 -2.72 -0.92 12.05
CA LEU A 23 -3.42 -1.84 11.18
C LEU A 23 -3.28 -3.25 11.76
N PRO A 24 -4.30 -4.12 11.62
CA PRO A 24 -4.16 -5.50 12.01
C PRO A 24 -2.98 -6.14 11.26
N PRO A 25 -2.34 -7.17 11.84
CA PRO A 25 -1.26 -7.88 11.17
C PRO A 25 -1.72 -8.43 9.82
N VAL A 26 -0.80 -8.48 8.86
CA VAL A 26 -1.06 -9.04 7.53
C VAL A 26 -1.50 -10.51 7.67
N PRO A 27 -2.67 -10.92 7.14
CA PRO A 27 -3.10 -12.31 7.18
C PRO A 27 -2.10 -13.21 6.45
N VAL A 28 -1.78 -14.37 7.05
CA VAL A 28 -0.89 -15.37 6.45
C VAL A 28 -1.69 -16.64 6.13
N PRO A 29 -2.04 -16.87 4.85
CA PRO A 29 -2.77 -18.07 4.46
C PRO A 29 -1.93 -19.34 4.69
N ALA A 30 -2.51 -20.36 5.33
CA ALA A 30 -1.81 -21.62 5.60
C ALA A 30 -1.34 -22.34 4.33
N ALA A 31 -2.11 -22.23 3.23
CA ALA A 31 -1.76 -22.80 1.94
C ALA A 31 -0.67 -22.01 1.18
N ASN A 32 -0.39 -20.76 1.60
CA ASN A 32 0.60 -19.90 0.97
C ASN A 32 1.38 -19.11 2.03
N PRO A 33 2.22 -19.77 2.87
CA PRO A 33 2.98 -19.08 3.89
C PRO A 33 3.90 -18.02 3.29
N ILE A 34 4.06 -16.92 4.01
CA ILE A 34 5.02 -15.88 3.65
C ILE A 34 6.42 -16.38 4.02
N THR A 35 7.33 -16.40 3.04
CA THR A 35 8.77 -16.54 3.27
C THR A 35 9.47 -15.32 2.69
N GLU A 36 10.68 -15.06 3.15
CA GLU A 36 11.45 -13.91 2.68
C GLU A 36 11.76 -14.03 1.18
N GLU A 37 12.08 -15.23 0.71
CA GLU A 37 12.38 -15.52 -0.69
C GLU A 37 11.16 -15.22 -1.58
N LYS A 38 9.96 -15.61 -1.13
CA LYS A 38 8.72 -15.33 -1.86
C LYS A 38 8.35 -13.85 -1.84
N ARG A 39 8.62 -13.17 -0.72
CA ARG A 39 8.40 -11.71 -0.60
C ARG A 39 9.30 -10.95 -1.57
N VAL A 40 10.58 -11.34 -1.66
CA VAL A 40 11.54 -10.74 -2.60
C VAL A 40 11.19 -11.08 -4.04
N LEU A 41 10.89 -12.35 -4.34
CA LEU A 41 10.45 -12.77 -5.68
C LEU A 41 9.20 -12.00 -6.12
N GLY A 42 8.18 -11.89 -5.26
CA GLY A 42 6.97 -11.13 -5.57
C GLY A 42 7.26 -9.64 -5.84
N LYS A 43 8.22 -9.05 -5.10
CA LYS A 43 8.67 -7.68 -5.38
C LYS A 43 9.33 -7.55 -6.75
N ILE A 44 10.13 -8.53 -7.17
CA ILE A 44 10.76 -8.54 -8.49
C ILE A 44 9.69 -8.64 -9.57
N LEU A 45 8.82 -9.66 -9.48
CA LEU A 45 7.77 -9.92 -10.47
C LEU A 45 6.79 -8.75 -10.64
N PHE A 46 6.51 -8.00 -9.57
CA PHE A 46 5.65 -6.81 -9.65
C PHE A 46 6.19 -5.72 -10.60
N TRP A 47 7.51 -5.70 -10.82
CA TRP A 47 8.19 -4.74 -11.70
C TRP A 47 8.79 -5.41 -12.95
N ASP A 48 8.45 -6.66 -13.24
CA ASP A 48 8.96 -7.38 -14.41
C ASP A 48 8.00 -7.26 -15.59
N GLU A 49 8.43 -6.55 -16.64
CA GLU A 49 7.62 -6.34 -17.85
C GLU A 49 7.47 -7.62 -18.68
N GLN A 50 8.40 -8.59 -18.52
CA GLN A 50 8.34 -9.88 -19.23
C GLN A 50 7.16 -10.76 -18.82
N LEU A 51 6.38 -10.33 -17.81
CA LEU A 51 5.14 -10.99 -17.43
C LEU A 51 3.95 -10.58 -18.30
N SER A 52 4.06 -9.49 -19.06
CA SER A 52 3.07 -9.09 -20.07
C SER A 52 3.25 -9.86 -21.37
N SER A 53 2.22 -9.89 -22.20
CA SER A 53 2.21 -10.63 -23.47
C SER A 53 3.20 -10.13 -24.51
N ASP A 54 3.62 -8.86 -24.40
CA ASP A 54 4.50 -8.18 -25.36
C ASP A 54 5.71 -7.52 -24.69
N ASP A 55 6.04 -7.94 -23.46
CA ASP A 55 7.18 -7.46 -22.67
C ASP A 55 7.19 -5.94 -22.42
N SER A 56 6.02 -5.27 -22.41
CA SER A 56 5.93 -3.81 -22.31
C SER A 56 5.29 -3.27 -21.02
N ILE A 57 4.58 -4.12 -20.25
CA ILE A 57 3.82 -3.71 -19.06
C ILE A 57 4.15 -4.60 -17.86
N ALA A 58 4.42 -4.00 -16.70
CA ALA A 58 4.47 -4.69 -15.42
C ALA A 58 3.27 -4.29 -14.54
N CYS A 59 3.05 -4.99 -13.43
CA CYS A 59 2.02 -4.58 -12.46
C CYS A 59 2.26 -3.15 -11.95
N GLY A 60 3.52 -2.81 -11.68
CA GLY A 60 3.95 -1.50 -11.22
C GLY A 60 3.86 -0.37 -12.24
N THR A 61 3.62 -0.69 -13.53
CA THR A 61 3.37 0.33 -14.55
C THR A 61 2.12 1.13 -14.20
N CYS A 62 1.05 0.45 -13.76
CA CYS A 62 -0.22 1.08 -13.36
C CYS A 62 -0.39 1.20 -11.84
N HIS A 63 0.11 0.26 -11.04
CA HIS A 63 -0.05 0.29 -9.57
C HIS A 63 1.07 1.06 -8.86
N ILE A 64 1.02 2.40 -8.90
CA ILE A 64 2.14 3.25 -8.49
C ILE A 64 2.07 3.60 -6.99
N PRO A 65 3.14 3.38 -6.20
CA PRO A 65 3.13 3.66 -4.76
C PRO A 65 2.79 5.12 -4.39
N SER A 66 3.22 6.10 -5.18
CA SER A 66 2.93 7.52 -4.94
C SER A 66 1.45 7.87 -5.12
N ALA A 67 0.69 7.03 -5.82
CA ALA A 67 -0.76 7.13 -6.00
C ALA A 67 -1.51 6.11 -5.13
N GLY A 68 -0.89 5.59 -4.07
CA GLY A 68 -1.50 4.60 -3.19
C GLY A 68 -1.69 3.22 -3.86
N GLY A 69 -0.94 2.94 -4.92
CA GLY A 69 -1.08 1.72 -5.72
C GLY A 69 -2.17 1.81 -6.80
N ALA A 70 -2.75 2.99 -7.05
CA ALA A 70 -3.66 3.20 -8.18
C ALA A 70 -2.90 3.76 -9.40
N ASP A 71 -3.58 3.74 -10.56
CA ASP A 71 -3.11 4.42 -11.76
C ASP A 71 -3.52 5.91 -11.71
N PRO A 72 -2.57 6.86 -11.69
CA PRO A 72 -2.91 8.28 -11.67
C PRO A 72 -3.28 8.84 -13.06
N ARG A 73 -3.14 8.05 -14.14
CA ARG A 73 -3.45 8.51 -15.50
C ARG A 73 -4.96 8.63 -15.68
N ALA A 74 -5.39 9.70 -16.34
CA ALA A 74 -6.80 9.89 -16.68
C ALA A 74 -7.15 9.14 -17.97
N GLY A 75 -7.94 8.07 -17.88
CA GLY A 75 -8.43 7.32 -19.03
C GLY A 75 -8.90 5.90 -18.65
N LEU A 76 -9.85 5.35 -19.41
CA LEU A 76 -10.11 3.91 -19.42
C LEU A 76 -9.03 3.25 -20.27
N HIS A 77 -8.44 2.16 -19.77
CA HIS A 77 -7.48 1.33 -20.49
C HIS A 77 -8.17 0.01 -20.87
N PRO A 78 -8.94 -0.05 -21.97
CA PRO A 78 -9.78 -1.20 -22.31
C PRO A 78 -9.01 -2.41 -22.86
N GLY A 79 -7.72 -2.55 -22.52
CA GLY A 79 -6.86 -3.58 -23.14
C GLY A 79 -6.63 -3.34 -24.63
N THR A 80 -5.81 -4.19 -25.24
CA THR A 80 -5.55 -4.21 -26.70
C THR A 80 -6.07 -5.49 -27.35
N ASP A 81 -6.82 -6.30 -26.60
CA ASP A 81 -7.43 -7.55 -27.04
C ASP A 81 -8.72 -7.28 -27.84
N PRO A 82 -8.71 -7.51 -29.16
CA PRO A 82 -9.92 -7.39 -29.95
C PRO A 82 -10.81 -8.60 -29.68
N GLY A 83 -11.71 -8.49 -28.71
CA GLY A 83 -12.89 -9.38 -28.62
C GLY A 83 -13.12 -10.14 -27.32
N THR A 84 -12.47 -9.80 -26.22
CA THR A 84 -12.83 -10.33 -24.90
C THR A 84 -13.68 -9.29 -24.18
N LEU A 85 -14.99 -9.44 -24.39
CA LEU A 85 -16.08 -8.80 -23.65
C LEU A 85 -16.29 -9.55 -22.32
N ASP A 86 -15.21 -9.77 -21.57
CA ASP A 86 -15.25 -10.29 -20.20
C ASP A 86 -15.02 -9.19 -19.15
N ASP A 87 -15.33 -7.95 -19.54
CA ASP A 87 -15.78 -6.83 -18.72
C ASP A 87 -17.27 -6.89 -18.33
#